data_AF-A0A966TYV2-F1
#
_entry.id   AF-A0A966TYV2-F1
#
_cell.length_a   1.000
_cell.length_b   1.000
_cell.length_c   1.000
_cell.angle_alpha   90.00
_cell.angle_beta   90.00
_cell.angle_gamma   90.00
#
_symmetry.space_group_name_H-M   'P 1'
#
loop_
_entity.id
_entity.type
_entity.pdbx_description
1 polymer ?
#
loop_
_entity_poly.entity_id
_entity_poly.type
_entity_poly.pdbx_seq_one_letter_code
_entity_poly.pdbx_strand_id
1 'polypeptide(L)' 'MHDEDSTRRAEKPLAPRQYDGWSIGDFAEHIAALKAEIIRAEAAKAAKQASLQAAAGFFKTP' A
#
# COMPACT_ATOMS: atom_id res chain seq x y z
N MET A 1 -15.45 13.97 -23.34
CA MET A 1 -14.76 14.47 -22.13
C MET A 1 -15.56 13.95 -20.96
N HIS A 2 -15.05 12.94 -20.25
CA HIS A 2 -15.62 12.50 -18.98
C HIS A 2 -14.47 12.51 -17.98
N ASP A 3 -14.49 13.53 -17.13
CA ASP A 3 -13.62 13.73 -15.99
C ASP A 3 -13.87 12.65 -14.94
N GLU A 4 -13.13 11.54 -15.02
CA GLU A 4 -13.05 10.54 -13.96
C GLU A 4 -11.85 10.80 -13.04
N ASP A 5 -11.66 12.05 -12.61
CA ASP A 5 -10.79 12.35 -11.46
C ASP A 5 -11.49 11.89 -10.18
N SER A 6 -11.43 10.57 -10.01
CA SER A 6 -11.91 9.84 -8.86
C SER A 6 -11.18 10.37 -7.64
N THR A 7 -11.89 11.18 -6.84
CA THR A 7 -11.43 11.73 -5.57
C THR A 7 -10.75 10.65 -4.73
N ARG A 8 -9.42 10.54 -4.79
CA ARG A 8 -8.67 9.62 -3.94
C ARG A 8 -8.83 10.13 -2.53
N ARG A 9 -9.70 9.48 -1.75
CA ARG A 9 -9.83 9.79 -0.33
C ARG A 9 -8.45 9.59 0.28
N ALA A 10 -7.88 10.66 0.82
CA ALA A 10 -6.66 10.57 1.59
C ALA A 10 -6.92 9.56 2.72
N GLU A 11 -6.25 8.42 2.65
CA GLU A 11 -6.33 7.42 3.70
C GLU A 11 -5.82 8.06 4.98
N LYS A 12 -6.62 7.97 6.05
CA LYS A 12 -6.25 8.57 7.33
C LYS A 12 -4.92 7.94 7.79
N PRO A 13 -4.02 8.74 8.39
CA PRO A 13 -2.80 8.20 8.98
C PRO A 13 -3.14 7.05 9.92
N LEU A 14 -2.37 5.96 9.85
CA LEU A 14 -2.47 4.87 10.80
C LEU A 14 -2.13 5.44 12.19
N ALA A 15 -3.15 5.63 13.02
CA ALA A 15 -2.94 6.03 14.40
C ALA A 15 -2.13 4.94 15.12
N PRO A 16 -1.19 5.31 16.01
CA PRO A 16 -0.44 4.34 16.80
C PRO A 16 -1.40 3.43 17.56
N ARG A 17 -1.21 2.11 17.41
CA ARG A 17 -1.98 1.12 18.17
C ARG A 17 -1.46 1.10 19.61
N GLN A 18 -2.37 1.08 20.58
CA GLN A 18 -2.02 0.77 21.97
C GLN A 18 -1.88 -0.74 22.14
N TYR A 19 -0.83 -1.17 22.83
CA TYR A 19 -0.50 -2.59 23.04
C TYR A 19 -0.57 -3.00 24.51
N ASP A 20 -1.10 -2.13 25.38
CA ASP A 20 -1.22 -2.42 26.80
C ASP A 20 -2.13 -3.64 27.02
N GLY A 21 -1.67 -4.57 27.86
CA GLY A 21 -2.40 -5.80 28.19
C GLY A 21 -2.27 -6.94 27.17
N TRP A 22 -1.47 -6.78 26.11
CA TRP A 22 -1.25 -7.84 25.13
C TRP A 22 -0.35 -8.95 25.69
N SER A 23 -0.71 -10.18 25.39
CA SER A 23 0.17 -11.33 25.58
C SER A 23 1.20 -11.41 24.44
N ILE A 24 2.25 -12.21 24.64
CA ILE A 24 3.23 -12.50 23.58
C ILE A 24 2.56 -13.16 22.35
N GLY A 25 1.50 -13.95 22.55
CA GLY A 25 0.72 -14.53 21.45
C GLY A 25 0.04 -13.45 20.60
N ASP A 26 -0.59 -12.48 21.25
CA ASP A 26 -1.27 -11.36 20.56
C ASP A 26 -0.28 -10.55 19.71
N PHE A 27 0.93 -10.33 20.24
CA PHE A 27 2.01 -9.69 19.48
C PHE A 27 2.42 -10.52 18.27
N ALA A 28 2.61 -11.83 18.43
CA ALA A 28 3.02 -12.70 17.33
C ALA A 28 1.99 -12.71 16.20
N GLU A 29 0.70 -12.82 16.54
CA GLU A 29 -0.40 -12.79 15.56
C GLU A 29 -0.49 -11.44 14.85
N HIS A 30 -0.41 -10.34 15.59
CA HIS A 30 -0.48 -9.01 15.00
C HIS A 30 0.70 -8.73 14.07
N ILE A 31 1.92 -9.10 14.48
CA ILE A 31 3.12 -8.96 13.65
C ILE A 31 3.00 -9.79 12.37
N ALA A 32 2.46 -11.02 12.45
CA ALA A 32 2.22 -11.85 11.28
C ALA A 32 1.24 -11.17 10.30
N ALA A 33 0.14 -10.61 10.82
CA ALA A 33 -0.82 -9.87 10.02
C ALA A 33 -0.20 -8.62 9.34
N LEU A 34 0.58 -7.84 10.08
CA LEU A 34 1.26 -6.65 9.55
C LEU A 34 2.26 -7.01 8.44
N LYS A 35 3.03 -8.09 8.61
CA LYS A 35 3.97 -8.55 7.58
C LYS A 35 3.24 -8.97 6.30
N ALA A 36 2.12 -9.69 6.44
CA ALA A 36 1.31 -10.08 5.30
C ALA A 36 0.76 -8.85 4.55
N GLU A 37 0.35 -7.81 5.29
CA GLU A 37 -0.12 -6.56 4.69
C GLU A 37 1.00 -5.80 3.97
N ILE A 38 2.19 -5.72 4.57
CA ILE A 38 3.37 -5.12 3.93
C ILE A 38 3.65 -5.80 2.58
N ILE A 39 3.64 -7.13 2.53
CA ILE A 39 3.87 -7.89 1.29
C ILE A 39 2.84 -7.50 0.21
N ARG A 40 1.55 -7.40 0.57
CA ARG A 40 0.51 -6.99 -0.39
C ARG A 40 0.72 -5.56 -0.89
N ALA A 41 1.02 -4.64 0.02
CA ALA A 41 1.25 -3.23 -0.31
C ALA A 41 2.48 -3.06 -1.21
N GLU A 42 3.56 -3.79 -0.94
CA GLU A 42 4.77 -3.80 -1.77
C GLU A 42 4.51 -4.35 -3.18
N ALA A 43 3.75 -5.44 -3.29
CA ALA A 43 3.36 -5.99 -4.59
C ALA A 43 2.51 -4.99 -5.41
N ALA A 44 1.54 -4.32 -4.77
CA ALA A 44 0.73 -3.29 -5.40
C ALA A 44 1.58 -2.08 -5.85
N LYS A 45 2.51 -1.64 -5.00
CA LYS A 45 3.47 -0.58 -5.34
C LYS A 45 4.33 -0.97 -6.53
N ALA A 46 4.88 -2.19 -6.55
CA ALA A 46 5.69 -2.68 -7.66
C ALA A 46 4.89 -2.70 -8.98
N ALA A 47 3.65 -3.17 -8.96
CA ALA A 47 2.77 -3.16 -10.13
C ALA A 47 2.51 -1.73 -10.65
N LYS A 48 2.27 -0.76 -9.75
CA LYS A 48 2.13 0.66 -10.13
C LYS A 48 3.42 1.22 -10.73
N GLN A 49 4.58 0.92 -10.13
CA GLN A 49 5.88 1.36 -10.65
C GLN A 49 6.17 0.77 -12.04
N ALA A 50 5.84 -0.50 -12.27
CA ALA A 50 5.99 -1.14 -13.58
C ALA A 50 5.09 -0.47 -14.65
N SER A 51 3.84 -0.16 -14.30
CA SER A 51 2.91 0.55 -15.19
C SER A 51 3.44 1.95 -15.56
N LEU A 52 3.97 2.71 -14.59
CA LEU A 52 4.56 4.03 -14.84
C LEU A 52 5.79 3.95 -15.74
N GLN A 53 6.66 2.95 -15.54
CA GLN A 53 7.85 2.76 -16.38
C GLN A 53 7.48 2.36 -17.82
N ALA A 54 6.50 1.46 -17.98
CA ALA A 54 6.01 1.06 -19.30
C ALA A 54 5.41 2.26 -20.06
N ALA A 55 4.60 3.09 -19.38
CA ALA A 55 4.08 4.33 -19.96
C ALA A 55 5.23 5.29 -20.33
N ALA A 56 6.20 5.50 -19.43
CA ALA A 56 7.34 6.37 -19.69
C ALA A 56 8.19 5.90 -20.90
N GLY A 57 8.33 4.59 -21.11
CA GLY A 57 9.01 4.02 -22.29
C GLY A 57 8.21 4.20 -23.58
N PHE A 58 6.88 4.08 -23.51
CA PHE A 58 5.98 4.29 -24.65
C PHE A 58 6.00 5.74 -25.16
N PHE A 59 6.09 6.73 -24.25
CA PHE A 59 6.16 8.15 -24.62
C PHE A 59 7.58 8.68 -24.92
N LYS A 60 8.63 7.86 -24.77
CA LYS A 60 10.04 8.22 -25.04
C LYS A 60 10.61 7.66 -26.34
N THR A 61 9.76 7.15 -27.22
CA THR A 61 10.16 6.88 -28.62
C THR A 61 10.04 8.19 -29.42
N PRO A 62 11.01 8.53 -30.30
CA PRO A 62 11.08 9.82 -30.99
C PRO A 62 9.88 10.11 -31.89
#